data_AF-A0AAW8TCQ1-F1
#
_entry.id   AF-A0AAW8TCQ1-F1
#
_cell.length_a   1.000
_cell.length_b   1.000
_cell.length_c   1.000
_cell.angle_alpha   90.00
_cell.angle_beta   90.00
_cell.angle_gamma   90.00
#
_symmetry.space_group_name_H-M   'P 1'
#
loop_
_entity.id
_entity.type
_entity.pdbx_description
1 polymer ?
#
loop_
_entity_poly.entity_id
_entity_poly.type
_entity_poly.pdbx_seq_one_letter_code
_entity_poly.pdbx_strand_id
1 'polypeptide(L)'
;MIKKIKALIDGFLLERKLVKVRELLKSHIGSGEHSMYWVADGTEKQNVMNMINFYEIAFEDGYMATGEYFDASLWMSSNPKEVWKMYLEMKEVAE
;
A
#
# COMPACT_ATOMS: atom_id res chain seq x y z
N MET A 1 -23.49 22.78 6.96
CA MET A 1 -23.43 21.60 7.84
C MET A 1 -23.11 20.32 7.06
N ILE A 2 -23.86 20.01 5.99
CA ILE A 2 -23.63 18.84 5.11
C ILE A 2 -22.17 18.73 4.59
N LYS A 3 -21.55 19.83 4.14
CA LYS A 3 -20.15 19.84 3.67
C LYS A 3 -19.13 19.40 4.75
N LYS A 4 -19.37 19.74 6.02
CA LYS A 4 -18.48 19.38 7.14
C LYS A 4 -18.58 17.90 7.47
N ILE A 5 -19.80 17.34 7.42
CA ILE A 5 -20.04 15.91 7.64
C ILE A 5 -19.38 15.09 6.53
N LYS A 6 -19.48 15.51 5.27
CA LYS A 6 -18.80 14.84 4.14
C LYS A 6 -17.28 14.80 4.32
N ALA A 7 -16.66 15.94 4.64
CA ALA A 7 -15.21 16.00 4.86
C ALA A 7 -14.72 15.08 6.01
N LEU A 8 -15.52 14.95 7.08
CA LEU A 8 -15.22 14.03 8.17
C LEU A 8 -15.29 12.56 7.73
N ILE A 9 -16.31 12.19 6.96
CA ILE A 9 -16.46 10.83 6.41
C ILE A 9 -15.32 10.52 5.44
N ASP A 10 -15.01 11.44 4.52
CA ASP A 10 -13.92 11.27 3.56
C ASP A 10 -12.56 11.09 4.27
N GLY A 11 -12.32 11.86 5.34
CA GLY A 11 -11.14 11.71 6.20
C GLY A 11 -11.07 10.35 6.88
N PHE A 12 -12.18 9.89 7.48
CA PHE A 12 -12.24 8.57 8.13
C PHE A 12 -12.03 7.40 7.14
N LEU A 13 -12.61 7.50 5.94
CA LEU A 13 -12.41 6.49 4.89
C LEU A 13 -10.95 6.46 4.41
N LEU A 14 -10.31 7.64 4.29
CA LEU A 14 -8.89 7.73 3.98
C LEU A 14 -8.02 7.10 5.08
N GLU A 15 -8.32 7.35 6.35
CA GLU A 15 -7.58 6.76 7.47
C GLU A 15 -7.65 5.22 7.45
N ARG A 16 -8.84 4.64 7.28
CA ARG A 16 -9.00 3.18 7.17
C ARG A 16 -8.20 2.61 6.01
N LYS A 17 -8.21 3.30 4.87
CA LYS A 17 -7.43 2.91 3.70
C LYS A 17 -5.92 2.94 3.99
N LEU A 18 -5.42 4.01 4.61
CA LEU A 18 -4.01 4.13 4.96
C LEU A 18 -3.55 3.08 5.99
N VAL A 19 -4.44 2.59 6.86
CA VAL A 19 -4.12 1.43 7.72
C VAL A 19 -3.80 0.20 6.88
N LYS A 20 -4.60 -0.10 5.85
CA LYS A 20 -4.36 -1.25 4.95
C LYS A 20 -3.12 -1.09 4.10
N VAL A 21 -2.82 0.12 3.63
CA VAL A 21 -1.54 0.41 2.96
C VAL A 21 -0.35 0.08 3.87
N ARG A 22 -0.39 0.49 5.14
CA ARG A 22 0.68 0.17 6.10
C ARG A 22 0.81 -1.32 6.37
N GLU A 23 -0.30 -2.05 6.45
CA GLU A 23 -0.26 -3.52 6.60
C GLU A 23 0.44 -4.19 5.40
N LEU A 24 0.14 -3.78 4.16
CA LEU A 24 0.81 -4.28 2.95
C LEU A 24 2.29 -3.91 2.92
N LEU A 25 2.65 -2.68 3.29
CA LEU A 25 4.04 -2.24 3.41
C LEU A 25 4.81 -3.03 4.47
N LYS A 26 4.18 -3.29 5.63
CA LYS A 26 4.77 -4.12 6.68
C LYS A 26 5.02 -5.54 6.20
N SER A 27 4.07 -6.12 5.46
CA SER A 27 4.26 -7.43 4.83
C SER A 27 5.48 -7.42 3.89
N HIS A 28 5.58 -6.40 3.02
CA HIS A 28 6.72 -6.24 2.13
C HIS A 28 8.07 -6.08 2.85
N ILE A 29 8.14 -5.22 3.88
CA ILE A 29 9.35 -5.02 4.68
C ILE A 29 9.75 -6.33 5.38
N GLY A 30 8.79 -7.04 5.96
CA GLY A 30 9.06 -8.29 6.68
C GLY A 30 9.44 -9.46 5.77
N SER A 31 8.93 -9.49 4.53
CA SER A 31 9.25 -10.55 3.56
C SER A 31 10.49 -10.25 2.73
N GLY A 32 10.79 -8.98 2.45
CA GLY A 32 11.97 -8.55 1.71
C GLY A 32 12.19 -9.35 0.42
N GLU A 33 13.37 -9.94 0.31
CA GLU A 33 13.82 -10.74 -0.85
C GLU A 33 12.99 -12.01 -1.09
N HIS A 34 12.22 -12.47 -0.09
CA HIS A 34 11.37 -13.65 -0.21
C HIS A 34 10.00 -13.34 -0.86
N SER A 35 9.71 -12.09 -1.18
CA SER A 35 8.46 -11.71 -1.85
C SER A 35 8.48 -12.09 -3.33
N MET A 36 7.35 -12.56 -3.85
CA MET A 36 7.23 -13.08 -5.23
C MET A 36 7.42 -12.05 -6.35
N TYR A 37 7.39 -10.76 -6.01
CA TYR A 37 7.58 -9.62 -6.89
C TYR A 37 8.95 -8.94 -6.69
N TRP A 38 9.80 -9.53 -5.83
CA TRP A 38 11.15 -9.02 -5.57
C TRP A 38 12.08 -9.32 -6.74
N VAL A 39 12.89 -8.32 -7.09
CA VAL A 39 13.91 -8.41 -8.11
C VAL A 39 15.26 -8.14 -7.43
N ALA A 40 16.13 -9.16 -7.41
CA ALA A 40 17.37 -9.16 -6.62
C ALA A 40 18.39 -8.09 -7.06
N ASP A 41 18.46 -7.81 -8.36
CA ASP A 41 19.28 -6.73 -8.94
C ASP A 41 18.52 -5.40 -9.04
N GLY A 42 17.26 -5.36 -8.59
CA GLY A 42 16.42 -4.18 -8.56
C GLY A 42 16.79 -3.24 -7.41
N THR A 43 16.57 -1.94 -7.62
CA THR A 43 16.64 -0.99 -6.50
C THR A 43 15.50 -1.25 -5.52
N GLU A 44 15.69 -0.90 -4.25
CA GLU A 44 14.62 -1.00 -3.24
C GLU A 44 13.35 -0.25 -3.65
N LYS A 45 13.51 0.95 -4.21
CA LYS A 45 12.39 1.72 -4.77
C LYS A 45 11.68 0.97 -5.89
N GLN A 46 12.43 0.28 -6.76
CA GLN A 46 11.83 -0.56 -7.80
C GLN A 46 11.03 -1.71 -7.19
N ASN A 47 11.55 -2.37 -6.15
CA ASN A 47 10.84 -3.45 -5.47
C ASN A 47 9.56 -2.97 -4.77
N VAL A 48 9.55 -1.74 -4.25
CA VAL A 48 8.32 -1.10 -3.76
C VAL A 48 7.33 -0.83 -4.90
N MET A 49 7.78 -0.39 -6.07
CA MET A 49 6.88 -0.20 -7.23
C MET A 49 6.34 -1.54 -7.75
N ASN A 50 7.17 -2.58 -7.79
CA ASN A 50 6.74 -3.93 -8.15
C ASN A 50 5.69 -4.46 -7.18
N MET A 51 5.86 -4.19 -5.88
CA MET A 51 4.89 -4.52 -4.84
C MET A 51 3.53 -3.85 -5.06
N ILE A 52 3.52 -2.56 -5.40
CA ILE A 52 2.30 -1.81 -5.71
C ILE A 52 1.55 -2.48 -6.87
N ASN A 53 2.24 -2.70 -7.99
CA ASN A 53 1.66 -3.32 -9.18
C ASN A 53 1.17 -4.75 -8.88
N PHE A 54 1.94 -5.52 -8.12
CA PHE A 54 1.58 -6.89 -7.75
C PHE A 54 0.27 -6.93 -6.97
N TYR A 55 0.11 -6.10 -5.94
CA TYR A 55 -1.13 -6.09 -5.16
C TYR A 55 -2.31 -5.56 -5.97
N GLU A 56 -2.14 -4.53 -6.81
CA GLU A 56 -3.20 -4.06 -7.70
C GLU A 56 -3.77 -5.20 -8.54
N ILE A 57 -2.91 -5.92 -9.27
CA ILE A 57 -3.32 -7.06 -10.11
C ILE A 57 -3.92 -8.19 -9.26
N ALA A 58 -3.28 -8.55 -8.14
CA ALA A 58 -3.76 -9.64 -7.29
C ALA A 58 -5.17 -9.38 -6.71
N PHE A 59 -5.50 -8.13 -6.40
CA PHE A 59 -6.84 -7.78 -5.94
C PHE A 59 -7.85 -7.62 -7.08
N GLU A 60 -7.45 -7.07 -8.23
CA GLU A 60 -8.29 -6.99 -9.45
C GLU A 60 -8.73 -8.38 -9.94
N ASP A 61 -7.81 -9.33 -9.94
CA ASP A 61 -8.04 -10.71 -10.38
C ASP A 61 -8.74 -11.59 -9.31
N GLY A 62 -9.02 -11.04 -8.13
CA GLY A 62 -9.70 -11.74 -7.05
C GLY A 62 -8.85 -12.78 -6.31
N TYR A 63 -7.52 -12.76 -6.48
CA TYR A 63 -6.60 -13.65 -5.74
C TYR A 63 -6.54 -13.34 -4.24
N MET A 64 -6.95 -12.14 -3.81
CA MET A 64 -6.95 -11.73 -2.40
C MET A 64 -8.31 -11.15 -1.96
N ALA A 65 -8.75 -11.54 -0.76
CA ALA A 65 -10.17 -11.76 -0.47
C ALA A 65 -10.96 -10.63 0.22
N THR A 66 -10.53 -9.36 0.20
CA THR A 66 -11.34 -8.29 0.84
C THR A 66 -11.28 -6.95 0.11
N GLY A 67 -12.45 -6.29 -0.02
CA GLY A 67 -12.58 -5.01 -0.73
C GLY A 67 -11.76 -3.88 -0.12
N GLU A 68 -11.44 -3.93 1.18
CA GLU A 68 -10.62 -2.91 1.84
C GLU A 68 -9.18 -2.87 1.31
N TYR A 69 -8.60 -4.02 0.96
CA TYR A 69 -7.25 -4.06 0.41
C TYR A 69 -7.23 -3.76 -1.09
N PHE A 70 -8.32 -4.05 -1.80
CA PHE A 70 -8.50 -3.57 -3.17
C PHE A 70 -8.54 -2.04 -3.23
N ASP A 71 -9.32 -1.40 -2.34
CA ASP A 71 -9.35 0.07 -2.25
C ASP A 71 -7.99 0.68 -1.87
N ALA A 72 -7.19 -0.06 -1.09
CA ALA A 72 -5.84 0.32 -0.71
C ALA A 72 -4.86 0.15 -1.88
N SER A 73 -4.88 -0.97 -2.60
CA SER A 73 -3.99 -1.21 -3.75
C SER A 73 -4.24 -0.20 -4.86
N LEU A 74 -5.50 0.08 -5.21
CA LEU A 74 -5.85 1.13 -6.18
C LEU A 74 -5.31 2.51 -5.77
N TRP A 75 -5.38 2.83 -4.47
CA TRP A 75 -4.83 4.08 -3.97
C TRP A 75 -3.31 4.10 -4.01
N MET A 76 -2.65 2.98 -3.70
CA MET A 76 -1.19 2.87 -3.79
C MET A 76 -0.70 3.11 -5.22
N SER A 77 -1.36 2.50 -6.21
CA SER A 77 -1.06 2.70 -7.63
C SER A 77 -1.31 4.14 -8.09
N SER A 78 -2.33 4.80 -7.52
CA SER A 78 -2.62 6.21 -7.79
C SER A 78 -1.68 7.19 -7.07
N ASN A 79 -0.97 6.77 -6.01
CA ASN A 79 -0.16 7.63 -5.14
C ASN A 79 1.22 7.01 -4.82
N PRO A 80 2.02 6.62 -5.82
CA PRO A 80 3.25 5.84 -5.60
C PRO A 80 4.34 6.61 -4.86
N LYS A 81 4.36 7.95 -4.95
CA LYS A 81 5.33 8.79 -4.24
C LYS A 81 5.07 8.82 -2.74
N GLU A 82 3.79 8.87 -2.36
CA GLU A 82 3.31 8.84 -0.99
C GLU A 82 3.59 7.48 -0.37
N VAL A 83 3.33 6.40 -1.11
CA VAL A 83 3.67 5.02 -0.68
C VAL A 83 5.17 4.89 -0.43
N TRP A 84 6.01 5.42 -1.33
CA TRP A 84 7.47 5.41 -1.13
C TRP A 84 7.89 6.17 0.15
N LYS A 85 7.28 7.33 0.42
CA LYS A 85 7.55 8.09 1.65
C LYS A 85 7.15 7.30 2.90
N MET A 86 5.95 6.69 2.89
CA MET A 86 5.48 5.86 3.99
C MET A 86 6.37 4.64 4.22
N TYR A 87 6.84 4.01 3.13
CA TYR A 87 7.78 2.90 3.20
C TYR A 87 9.05 3.28 3.95
N LEU A 88 9.69 4.40 3.59
CA LEU A 88 10.90 4.88 4.24
C LEU A 88 10.68 5.15 5.73
N GLU A 89 9.59 5.84 6.08
CA GLU A 89 9.21 6.12 7.47
C GLU A 89 9.01 4.83 8.28
N MET A 90 8.37 3.82 7.68
CA MET A 90 8.11 2.55 8.35
C MET A 90 9.36 1.68 8.49
N LYS A 91 10.27 1.73 7.53
CA LYS A 91 11.53 1.00 7.57
C LYS A 91 12.46 1.55 8.66
N GLU A 92 12.56 2.87 8.79
CA GLU A 92 13.35 3.54 9.84
C GLU A 92 12.92 3.13 11.26
N VAL A 93 11.63 2.88 11.48
CA VAL A 93 11.10 2.44 12.79
C VAL A 93 11.32 0.95 13.04
N ALA A 94 11.54 0.15 11.99
CA ALA A 94 11.73 -1.29 12.10
C ALA A 94 13.20 -1.70 12.38
N GLU A 95 14.15 -0.79 12.15
CA GLU A 95 15.59 -0.92 12.40
C GLU A 95 15.98 -0.40 13.79
#